data_AF-A0A9E1S8V4-F1
#
_entry.id   AF-A0A9E1S8V4-F1
#
_cell.length_a   1.000
_cell.length_b   1.000
_cell.length_c   1.000
_cell.angle_alpha   90.00
_cell.angle_beta   90.00
_cell.angle_gamma   90.00
#
_symmetry.space_group_name_H-M   'P 1'
#
loop_
_entity.id
_entity.type
_entity.pdbx_description
1 polymer ?
#
loop_
_entity_poly.entity_id
_entity_poly.type
_entity_poly.pdbx_seq_one_letter_code
_entity_poly.pdbx_strand_id
1 'polypeptide(L)'
;STSVSAVLVKLRGAAGFALEMKYNKQGNQATFAWPIAATLAEFFDRLTWFEKALEWIAYLVGSVACLIILSVLRNSMNERKREFAILRSLGASRYFITNVVLGQSLIISLVGALGSFLVYLVMSGVASHFIREQTGVLLDPFNFDLTFVYVFLVIVLLGLISGIPPAWMAYRVDISKNLRPSS
;
A
#
# COMPACT_ATOMS: atom_id res chain seq x y z
N SER A 1 -15.24 46.14 -29.74
CA SER A 1 -16.30 45.16 -29.45
C SER A 1 -15.97 44.47 -28.14
N THR A 2 -16.69 44.80 -27.07
CA THR A 2 -16.46 44.24 -25.72
C THR A 2 -17.14 42.87 -25.65
N SER A 3 -16.45 41.83 -26.08
CA SER A 3 -16.91 40.45 -25.93
C SER A 3 -16.76 40.02 -24.46
N VAL A 4 -17.89 39.81 -23.79
CA VAL A 4 -17.91 39.31 -22.41
C VAL A 4 -17.68 37.80 -22.43
N SER A 5 -16.54 37.35 -21.90
CA SER A 5 -16.12 35.94 -21.96
C SER A 5 -16.78 35.05 -20.91
N ALA A 6 -17.28 35.60 -19.79
CA ALA A 6 -17.96 34.83 -18.74
C ALA A 6 -18.91 35.71 -17.91
N VAL A 7 -20.03 35.14 -17.48
CA VAL A 7 -21.00 35.78 -16.57
C VAL A 7 -21.44 34.75 -15.52
N LEU A 8 -21.27 35.08 -14.24
CA LEU A 8 -21.72 34.25 -13.13
C LEU A 8 -23.17 34.58 -12.78
N VAL A 9 -24.05 33.58 -12.88
CA VAL A 9 -25.49 33.76 -12.63
C VAL A 9 -25.95 32.83 -11.51
N LYS A 10 -26.51 33.41 -10.44
CA LYS A 10 -27.10 32.65 -9.33
C LYS A 10 -28.57 32.36 -9.64
N LEU A 11 -28.86 31.11 -9.97
CA LEU A 11 -30.22 30.68 -10.29
C LEU A 11 -30.94 30.13 -9.05
N ARG A 12 -32.25 30.36 -8.96
CA ARG A 12 -33.14 29.78 -7.94
C ARG A 12 -34.16 28.86 -8.62
N GLY A 13 -34.32 27.65 -8.10
CA GLY A 13 -35.33 26.69 -8.59
C GLY A 13 -35.04 26.11 -9.99
N ALA A 14 -36.10 25.79 -10.74
CA ALA A 14 -36.04 25.09 -12.03
C ALA A 14 -35.49 25.91 -13.22
N ALA A 15 -35.15 27.19 -13.02
CA ALA A 15 -34.63 28.06 -14.06
C ALA A 15 -33.31 27.54 -14.69
N GLY A 16 -32.51 26.78 -13.93
CA GLY A 16 -31.27 26.15 -14.42
C GLY A 16 -31.49 25.15 -15.55
N PHE A 17 -32.54 24.32 -15.44
CA PHE A 17 -32.86 23.30 -16.45
C PHE A 17 -33.28 23.91 -17.80
N ALA A 18 -34.08 24.98 -17.75
CA ALA A 18 -34.51 25.68 -18.97
C ALA A 18 -33.35 26.37 -19.69
N LEU A 19 -32.42 26.95 -18.94
CA LEU A 19 -31.20 27.58 -19.47
C LEU A 19 -30.22 26.56 -20.03
N GLU A 20 -30.07 25.39 -19.38
CA GLU A 20 -29.25 24.29 -19.87
C GLU A 20 -29.77 23.74 -21.21
N MET A 21 -31.08 23.54 -21.35
CA MET A 21 -31.66 23.04 -22.60
C MET A 21 -31.46 24.04 -23.76
N LYS A 22 -31.63 25.36 -23.48
CA LYS A 22 -31.50 26.42 -24.49
C LYS A 22 -30.05 26.63 -24.93
N TYR A 23 -29.09 26.61 -24.02
CA TYR A 23 -27.70 26.94 -24.32
C TYR A 23 -26.83 25.72 -24.61
N ASN A 24 -26.96 24.63 -23.84
CA ASN A 24 -26.10 23.45 -23.97
C ASN A 24 -26.59 22.44 -25.03
N LYS A 25 -27.91 22.31 -25.23
CA LYS A 25 -28.49 21.31 -26.16
C LYS A 25 -29.00 21.89 -27.49
N GLN A 26 -29.30 23.18 -27.56
CA GLN A 26 -29.84 23.84 -28.77
C GLN A 26 -29.00 25.03 -29.27
N GLY A 27 -28.08 25.54 -28.46
CA GLY A 27 -27.24 26.70 -28.79
C GLY A 27 -25.83 26.31 -29.19
N ASN A 28 -25.17 27.14 -30.01
CA ASN A 28 -23.78 26.93 -30.48
C ASN A 28 -22.83 28.08 -30.06
N GLN A 29 -23.27 28.98 -29.17
CA GLN A 29 -22.53 30.20 -28.82
C GLN A 29 -22.14 30.31 -27.33
N ALA A 30 -22.74 29.50 -26.45
CA ALA A 30 -22.42 29.51 -25.02
C ALA A 30 -22.66 28.15 -24.38
N THR A 31 -21.71 27.70 -23.56
CA THR A 31 -21.82 26.47 -22.75
C THR A 31 -22.30 26.85 -21.36
N PHE A 32 -23.37 26.20 -20.89
CA PHE A 32 -23.95 26.47 -19.58
C PHE A 32 -23.53 25.38 -18.59
N ALA A 33 -22.70 25.72 -17.61
CA ALA A 33 -22.24 24.79 -16.57
C ALA A 33 -23.25 24.76 -15.41
N TRP A 34 -24.23 23.87 -15.49
CA TRP A 34 -25.19 23.59 -14.42
C TRP A 34 -25.62 22.11 -14.49
N PRO A 35 -25.75 21.41 -13.35
CA PRO A 35 -25.38 21.81 -11.99
C PRO A 35 -23.88 21.59 -11.72
N ILE A 36 -23.15 22.65 -11.32
CA ILE A 36 -21.71 22.56 -10.99
C ILE A 36 -21.46 21.60 -9.82
N ALA A 37 -22.34 21.60 -8.82
CA ALA A 37 -22.20 20.70 -7.68
C ALA A 37 -22.37 19.22 -8.08
N ALA A 38 -23.28 18.90 -9.00
CA ALA A 38 -23.51 17.53 -9.45
C ALA A 38 -22.35 17.01 -10.30
N THR A 39 -21.86 17.84 -11.22
CA THR A 39 -20.68 17.50 -12.05
C THR A 39 -19.43 17.33 -11.19
N LEU A 40 -19.17 18.26 -10.26
CA LEU A 40 -18.05 18.16 -9.33
C LEU A 40 -18.16 16.93 -8.41
N ALA A 41 -19.36 16.64 -7.89
CA ALA A 41 -19.61 15.44 -7.10
C ALA A 41 -19.37 14.16 -7.91
N GLU A 42 -19.79 14.11 -9.18
CA GLU A 42 -19.49 12.97 -10.05
C GLU A 42 -17.98 12.82 -10.27
N PHE A 43 -17.23 13.89 -10.53
CA PHE A 43 -15.75 13.81 -10.63
C PHE A 43 -15.10 13.27 -9.36
N PHE A 44 -15.51 13.74 -8.18
CA PHE A 44 -14.97 13.25 -6.91
C PHE A 44 -15.38 11.79 -6.63
N ASP A 45 -16.59 11.40 -6.98
CA ASP A 45 -17.03 9.99 -6.89
C ASP A 45 -16.19 9.10 -7.82
N ARG A 46 -15.85 9.60 -9.03
CA ARG A 46 -14.90 8.95 -9.93
C ARG A 46 -13.49 8.82 -9.32
N LEU A 47 -13.05 9.78 -8.53
CA LEU A 47 -11.75 9.68 -7.83
C LEU A 47 -11.83 8.70 -6.65
N THR A 48 -12.93 8.68 -5.91
CA THR A 48 -13.10 7.81 -4.73
C THR A 48 -13.08 6.33 -5.11
N TRP A 49 -13.70 5.90 -6.22
CA TRP A 49 -13.61 4.49 -6.61
C TRP A 49 -12.20 4.10 -7.06
N PHE A 50 -11.49 5.02 -7.71
CA PHE A 50 -10.11 4.80 -8.14
C PHE A 50 -9.16 4.67 -6.94
N GLU A 51 -9.30 5.55 -5.94
CA GLU A 51 -8.60 5.45 -4.66
C GLU A 51 -8.87 4.11 -3.97
N LYS A 52 -10.14 3.70 -3.88
CA LYS A 52 -10.51 2.39 -3.31
C LYS A 52 -9.90 1.23 -4.07
N ALA A 53 -9.86 1.29 -5.40
CA ALA A 53 -9.25 0.23 -6.21
C ALA A 53 -7.74 0.09 -5.91
N LEU A 54 -7.02 1.21 -5.79
CA LEU A 54 -5.60 1.21 -5.41
C LEU A 54 -5.39 0.67 -4.00
N GLU A 55 -6.27 1.00 -3.05
CA GLU A 55 -6.21 0.48 -1.68
C GLU A 55 -6.35 -1.05 -1.66
N TRP A 56 -7.33 -1.59 -2.40
CA TRP A 56 -7.50 -3.05 -2.54
C TRP A 56 -6.28 -3.73 -3.16
N ILE A 57 -5.66 -3.12 -4.18
CA ILE A 57 -4.43 -3.61 -4.77
C ILE A 57 -3.31 -3.62 -3.73
N ALA A 58 -3.17 -2.57 -2.91
CA ALA A 58 -2.17 -2.50 -1.85
C ALA A 58 -2.35 -3.63 -0.83
N TYR A 59 -3.58 -3.92 -0.39
CA TYR A 59 -3.85 -5.06 0.50
C TYR A 59 -3.52 -6.41 -0.14
N LEU A 60 -3.82 -6.58 -1.44
CA LEU A 60 -3.48 -7.79 -2.17
C LEU A 60 -1.96 -7.98 -2.24
N VAL A 61 -1.21 -6.95 -2.62
CA VAL A 61 0.25 -6.99 -2.70
C VAL A 61 0.86 -7.26 -1.32
N GLY A 62 0.36 -6.62 -0.26
CA GLY A 62 0.77 -6.88 1.12
C GLY A 62 0.53 -8.34 1.53
N SER A 63 -0.61 -8.91 1.13
CA SER A 63 -0.92 -10.33 1.39
C SER A 63 0.02 -11.27 0.65
N VAL A 64 0.35 -10.97 -0.61
CA VAL A 64 1.33 -11.74 -1.40
C VAL A 64 2.73 -11.64 -0.79
N ALA A 65 3.14 -10.46 -0.32
CA ALA A 65 4.41 -10.27 0.37
C ALA A 65 4.51 -11.15 1.63
N CYS A 66 3.44 -11.28 2.40
CA CYS A 66 3.38 -12.21 3.53
C CYS A 66 3.60 -13.66 3.10
N LEU A 67 3.02 -14.11 1.98
CA LEU A 67 3.23 -15.46 1.45
C LEU A 67 4.66 -15.69 0.95
N ILE A 68 5.27 -14.65 0.38
CA ILE A 68 6.68 -14.68 -0.06
C ILE A 68 7.59 -14.87 1.15
N ILE A 69 7.42 -14.07 2.20
CA ILE A 69 8.22 -14.18 3.44
C ILE A 69 8.10 -15.59 4.03
N LEU A 70 6.87 -16.12 4.11
CA LEU A 70 6.64 -17.50 4.58
C LEU A 70 7.40 -18.53 3.73
N SER A 71 7.32 -18.42 2.41
CA SER A 71 7.99 -19.33 1.47
C SER A 71 9.51 -19.27 1.62
N VAL A 72 10.07 -18.07 1.74
CA VAL A 72 11.51 -17.84 1.93
C VAL A 72 12.00 -18.40 3.26
N LEU A 73 11.30 -18.12 4.36
CA LEU A 73 11.67 -18.64 5.68
C LEU A 73 11.59 -20.17 5.72
N ARG A 74 10.55 -20.75 5.12
CA ARG A 74 10.42 -22.21 5.00
C ARG A 74 11.56 -22.82 4.20
N ASN A 75 11.96 -22.19 3.10
CA ASN A 75 13.10 -22.66 2.31
C ASN A 75 14.42 -22.55 3.08
N SER A 76 14.68 -21.39 3.71
CA SER A 76 15.85 -21.15 4.57
C SER A 76 15.98 -22.20 5.68
N MET A 77 14.84 -22.58 6.31
CA MET A 77 14.82 -23.63 7.33
C MET A 77 15.17 -25.00 6.77
N ASN A 78 14.71 -25.34 5.57
CA ASN A 78 15.00 -26.63 4.93
C ASN A 78 16.49 -26.75 4.56
N GLU A 79 17.09 -25.68 4.04
CA GLU A 79 18.52 -25.62 3.71
C GLU A 79 19.40 -25.77 4.96
N ARG A 80 19.04 -25.08 6.04
CA ARG A 80 19.80 -25.07 7.32
C ARG A 80 19.42 -26.20 8.27
N LYS A 81 18.62 -27.17 7.83
CA LYS A 81 18.11 -28.26 8.69
C LYS A 81 19.24 -29.06 9.34
N ARG A 82 20.34 -29.30 8.62
CA ARG A 82 21.54 -30.01 9.14
C ARG A 82 22.23 -29.20 10.23
N GLU A 83 22.40 -27.89 10.03
CA GLU A 83 22.99 -26.98 11.02
C GLU A 83 22.17 -26.97 12.31
N PHE A 84 20.84 -26.88 12.20
CA PHE A 84 19.94 -26.91 13.36
C PHE A 84 19.96 -28.25 14.09
N ALA A 85 20.12 -29.37 13.38
CA ALA A 85 20.27 -30.69 14.00
C ALA A 85 21.58 -30.78 14.81
N ILE A 86 22.69 -30.26 14.28
CA ILE A 86 23.98 -30.19 14.97
C ILE A 86 23.86 -29.30 16.22
N LEU A 87 23.28 -28.11 16.09
CA LEU A 87 23.06 -27.21 17.22
C LEU A 87 22.19 -27.85 18.32
N ARG A 88 21.15 -28.59 17.94
CA ARG A 88 20.32 -29.33 18.91
C ARG A 88 21.06 -30.48 19.57
N SER A 89 22.00 -31.14 18.88
CA SER A 89 22.88 -32.15 19.49
C SER A 89 23.85 -31.55 20.52
N LEU A 90 24.20 -30.28 20.38
CA LEU A 90 24.99 -29.50 21.33
C LEU A 90 24.15 -28.88 22.47
N GLY A 91 22.84 -29.15 22.52
CA GLY A 91 21.95 -28.69 23.58
C GLY A 91 21.14 -27.43 23.27
N ALA A 92 21.13 -26.93 22.03
CA ALA A 92 20.30 -25.79 21.65
C ALA A 92 18.80 -26.11 21.85
N SER A 93 18.08 -25.20 22.50
CA SER A 93 16.65 -25.36 22.76
C SER A 93 15.80 -25.06 21.50
N ARG A 94 14.59 -25.60 21.46
CA ARG A 94 13.58 -25.27 20.43
C ARG A 94 13.29 -23.76 20.31
N TYR A 95 13.44 -23.02 21.41
CA TYR A 95 13.26 -21.56 21.44
C TYR A 95 14.36 -20.82 20.69
N PHE A 96 15.59 -21.36 20.68
CA PHE A 96 16.68 -20.76 19.91
C PHE A 96 16.35 -20.74 18.42
N ILE A 97 15.85 -21.85 17.87
CA ILE A 97 15.47 -21.94 16.45
C ILE A 97 14.30 -20.99 16.15
N THR A 98 13.28 -20.97 17.00
CA THR A 98 12.14 -20.04 16.84
C THR A 98 12.59 -18.58 16.84
N ASN A 99 13.49 -18.18 17.76
CA ASN A 99 14.02 -16.82 17.81
C ASN A 99 14.86 -16.45 16.59
N VAL A 100 15.62 -17.40 16.04
CA VAL A 100 16.37 -17.19 14.79
C VAL A 100 15.42 -16.92 13.63
N VAL A 101 14.32 -17.69 13.49
CA VAL A 101 13.34 -17.50 12.42
C VAL A 101 12.59 -16.17 12.57
N LEU A 102 12.18 -15.82 13.79
CA LEU A 102 11.55 -14.52 14.07
C LEU A 102 12.52 -13.35 13.82
N GLY A 103 13.80 -13.52 14.16
CA GLY A 103 14.84 -12.55 13.86
C GLY A 103 15.04 -12.33 12.36
N GLN A 104 15.01 -13.40 11.56
CA GLN A 104 15.07 -13.29 10.09
C GLN A 104 13.87 -12.51 9.54
N SER A 105 12.65 -12.86 9.98
CA SER A 105 11.43 -12.13 9.63
C SER A 105 11.53 -10.65 10.01
N LEU A 106 11.97 -10.33 11.22
CA LEU A 106 12.12 -8.96 11.69
C LEU A 106 13.13 -8.16 10.85
N ILE A 107 14.29 -8.76 10.51
CA ILE A 107 15.30 -8.11 9.66
C ILE A 107 14.72 -7.85 8.26
N ILE A 108 14.07 -8.84 7.65
CA ILE A 108 13.43 -8.68 6.33
C ILE A 108 12.41 -7.53 6.38
N SER A 109 11.61 -7.47 7.44
CA SER A 109 10.56 -6.45 7.62
C SER A 109 11.15 -5.06 7.81
N LEU A 110 12.21 -4.92 8.62
CA LEU A 110 12.89 -3.65 8.84
C LEU A 110 13.56 -3.14 7.55
N VAL A 111 14.26 -4.02 6.83
CA VAL A 111 14.90 -3.66 5.56
C VAL A 111 13.84 -3.26 4.53
N GLY A 112 12.73 -4.00 4.45
CA GLY A 112 11.60 -3.67 3.58
C GLY A 112 10.96 -2.33 3.95
N ALA A 113 10.74 -2.06 5.23
CA ALA A 113 10.15 -0.81 5.70
C ALA A 113 11.05 0.39 5.40
N LEU A 114 12.35 0.31 5.70
CA LEU A 114 13.33 1.35 5.38
C LEU A 114 13.48 1.52 3.86
N GLY A 115 13.52 0.43 3.10
CA GLY A 115 13.57 0.46 1.64
C GLY A 115 12.36 1.14 1.03
N SER A 116 11.16 0.84 1.53
CA SER A 116 9.91 1.47 1.07
C SER A 116 9.90 2.97 1.34
N PHE A 117 10.44 3.39 2.48
CA PHE A 117 10.58 4.80 2.82
C PHE A 117 11.52 5.55 1.87
N LEU A 118 12.66 4.94 1.52
CA LEU A 118 13.58 5.50 0.52
C LEU A 118 12.93 5.62 -0.86
N VAL A 119 12.21 4.58 -1.30
CA VAL A 119 11.48 4.59 -2.58
C VAL A 119 10.42 5.68 -2.58
N TYR A 120 9.69 5.84 -1.47
CA TYR A 120 8.70 6.90 -1.31
C TYR A 120 9.31 8.29 -1.48
N LEU A 121 10.43 8.58 -0.79
CA LEU A 121 11.10 9.87 -0.89
C LEU A 121 11.57 10.20 -2.31
N VAL A 122 12.10 9.20 -3.02
CA VAL A 122 12.54 9.39 -4.41
C VAL A 122 11.33 9.64 -5.32
N MET A 123 10.28 8.82 -5.19
CA MET A 123 9.07 8.98 -6.01
C MET A 123 8.33 10.29 -5.71
N SER A 124 8.20 10.70 -4.45
CA SER A 124 7.55 11.95 -4.07
C SER A 124 8.33 13.16 -4.57
N GLY A 125 9.67 13.13 -4.49
CA GLY A 125 10.55 14.15 -5.05
C GLY A 125 10.34 14.30 -6.56
N VAL A 126 10.38 13.19 -7.31
CA VAL A 126 10.17 13.18 -8.76
C VAL A 126 8.75 13.64 -9.13
N ALA A 127 7.73 13.13 -8.45
CA ALA A 127 6.34 13.51 -8.70
C ALA A 127 6.09 15.00 -8.42
N SER A 128 6.64 15.54 -7.33
CA SER A 128 6.52 16.96 -6.99
C SER A 128 7.09 17.87 -8.09
N HIS A 129 8.20 17.44 -8.72
CA HIS A 129 8.82 18.17 -9.82
C HIS A 129 7.91 18.21 -11.05
N PHE A 130 7.41 17.05 -11.50
CA PHE A 130 6.50 16.98 -12.65
C PHE A 130 5.19 17.72 -12.43
N ILE A 131 4.60 17.60 -11.23
CA ILE A 131 3.33 18.28 -10.90
C ILE A 131 3.54 19.79 -10.89
N ARG A 132 4.65 20.28 -10.33
CA ARG A 132 4.96 21.71 -10.32
C ARG A 132 5.10 22.27 -11.73
N GLU A 133 5.73 21.55 -12.66
CA GLU A 133 5.88 22.00 -14.05
C GLU A 133 4.54 22.06 -14.80
N GLN A 134 3.65 21.09 -14.59
CA GLN A 134 2.39 21.01 -15.34
C GLN A 134 1.25 21.83 -14.74
N THR A 135 1.19 21.94 -13.42
CA THR A 135 0.04 22.53 -12.70
C THR A 135 0.38 23.78 -11.89
N GLY A 136 1.67 24.07 -11.69
CA GLY A 136 2.13 25.17 -10.83
C GLY A 136 1.91 24.95 -9.33
N VAL A 137 1.35 23.79 -8.92
CA VAL A 137 1.10 23.46 -7.51
C VAL A 137 2.40 23.08 -6.82
N LEU A 138 2.68 23.74 -5.69
CA LEU A 138 3.79 23.41 -4.80
C LEU A 138 3.35 22.32 -3.83
N LEU A 139 3.81 21.09 -4.07
CA LEU A 139 3.72 20.00 -3.11
C LEU A 139 4.99 20.01 -2.27
N ASP A 140 4.86 19.81 -0.96
CA ASP A 140 6.00 19.58 -0.07
C ASP A 140 6.19 18.07 0.12
N PRO A 141 7.10 17.43 -0.64
CA PRO A 141 7.29 15.98 -0.60
C PRO A 141 7.95 15.49 0.70
N PHE A 142 8.42 16.39 1.56
CA PHE A 142 9.16 16.07 2.80
C PHE A 142 8.36 16.35 4.07
N ASN A 143 7.04 16.54 3.97
CA ASN A 143 6.20 16.69 5.15
C ASN A 143 6.05 15.34 5.89
N PHE A 144 6.82 15.19 6.96
CA PHE A 144 6.78 14.00 7.81
C PHE A 144 5.55 14.01 8.73
N ASP A 145 4.47 13.40 8.24
CA ASP A 145 3.26 13.18 9.02
C ASP A 145 3.33 11.91 9.89
N LEU A 146 2.51 11.84 10.95
CA LEU A 146 2.36 10.66 11.82
C LEU A 146 1.96 9.40 11.05
N THR A 147 1.35 9.56 9.88
CA THR A 147 1.00 8.49 8.95
C THR A 147 2.22 7.63 8.58
N PHE A 148 3.42 8.22 8.42
CA PHE A 148 4.63 7.45 8.10
C PHE A 148 5.02 6.47 9.21
N VAL A 149 4.91 6.91 10.47
CA VAL A 149 5.20 6.07 11.63
C VAL A 149 4.18 4.92 11.70
N TYR A 150 2.91 5.23 11.44
CA TYR A 150 1.86 4.21 11.40
C TYR A 150 2.12 3.16 10.31
N VAL A 151 2.40 3.57 9.09
CA VAL A 151 2.69 2.66 7.97
C VAL A 151 3.95 1.83 8.23
N PHE A 152 5.02 2.45 8.76
CA PHE A 152 6.23 1.74 9.14
C PHE A 152 5.95 0.63 10.17
N LEU A 153 5.18 0.94 11.22
CA LEU A 153 4.78 -0.04 12.23
C LEU A 153 3.94 -1.16 11.61
N VAL A 154 2.99 -0.84 10.72
CA VAL A 154 2.17 -1.84 10.04
C VAL A 154 3.03 -2.80 9.21
N ILE A 155 4.01 -2.32 8.46
CA ILE A 155 4.92 -3.16 7.66
C ILE A 155 5.72 -4.11 8.57
N VAL A 156 6.29 -3.59 9.65
CA VAL A 156 7.07 -4.38 10.60
C VAL A 156 6.19 -5.44 11.27
N LEU A 157 4.98 -5.08 11.69
CA LEU A 157 4.03 -6.01 12.29
C LEU A 157 3.57 -7.08 11.31
N LEU A 158 3.25 -6.73 10.06
CA LEU A 158 2.85 -7.70 9.04
C LEU A 158 3.95 -8.73 8.76
N GLY A 159 5.19 -8.28 8.62
CA GLY A 159 6.29 -9.20 8.38
C GLY A 159 6.60 -10.08 9.59
N LEU A 160 6.49 -9.56 10.82
CA LEU A 160 6.53 -10.36 12.05
C LEU A 160 5.42 -11.41 12.11
N ILE A 161 4.17 -11.02 11.83
CA ILE A 161 3.01 -11.92 11.79
C ILE A 161 3.22 -13.02 10.75
N SER A 162 3.76 -12.69 9.57
CA SER A 162 4.13 -13.67 8.55
C SER A 162 5.22 -14.66 9.01
N GLY A 163 6.11 -14.24 9.92
CA GLY A 163 7.12 -15.09 10.53
C GLY A 163 6.59 -16.07 11.58
N ILE A 164 5.40 -15.85 12.14
CA ILE A 164 4.81 -16.70 13.20
C ILE A 164 4.50 -18.12 12.70
N PRO A 165 3.80 -18.34 11.56
CA PRO A 165 3.53 -19.69 11.06
C PRO A 165 4.78 -20.57 10.88
N PRO A 166 5.86 -20.14 10.18
CA PRO A 166 7.05 -20.96 10.05
C PRO A 166 7.79 -21.14 11.38
N ALA A 167 7.82 -20.13 12.25
CA ALA A 167 8.44 -20.22 13.58
C ALA A 167 7.72 -21.25 14.48
N TRP A 168 6.38 -21.31 14.41
CA TRP A 168 5.60 -22.29 15.15
C TRP A 168 5.76 -23.71 14.59
N MET A 169 5.85 -23.83 13.26
CA MET A 169 6.18 -25.09 12.60
C MET A 169 7.56 -25.59 13.05
N ALA A 170 8.58 -24.72 13.11
CA ALA A 170 9.92 -25.05 13.60
C ALA A 170 9.90 -25.58 15.05
N TYR A 171 9.09 -24.95 15.91
CA TYR A 171 8.94 -25.33 17.31
C TYR A 171 8.36 -26.74 17.48
N ARG A 172 7.45 -27.17 16.59
CA ARG A 172 6.77 -28.47 16.64
C ARG A 172 7.53 -29.62 15.97
N VAL A 173 8.66 -29.36 15.30
CA VAL A 173 9.48 -30.44 14.73
C VAL A 173 10.28 -31.10 15.85
N ASP A 174 9.69 -32.14 16.42
CA ASP A 174 10.36 -33.05 17.34
C ASP A 174 11.31 -33.99 16.59
N ILE A 175 12.60 -33.92 16.96
CA ILE A 175 13.66 -34.79 16.44
C ILE A 175 13.39 -36.27 16.76
N SER A 176 12.63 -36.56 17.82
CA SER A 176 12.35 -37.93 18.26
C SER A 176 11.57 -38.78 17.24
N LYS A 177 10.89 -38.16 16.26
CA LYS A 177 10.15 -38.89 15.22
C LYS A 177 10.98 -39.27 13.98
N ASN A 178 12.18 -38.73 13.81
CA ASN A 178 13.05 -38.98 12.64
C ASN A 178 14.24 -39.92 12.91
N LEU A 179 14.33 -40.51 14.11
CA LEU A 179 15.37 -41.48 14.47
C LEU A 179 14.90 -42.95 14.39
N ARG A 180 13.75 -43.23 13.77
CA ARG A 180 13.42 -44.60 13.37
C ARG A 180 14.01 -44.84 11.97
N PRO A 181 15.05 -45.69 11.83
CA PRO A 181 15.46 -46.12 10.51
C PRO A 181 14.28 -46.85 9.88
N SER A 182 13.80 -46.38 8.74
CA SER A 182 12.99 -47.23 7.87
C SER A 182 13.94 -48.31 7.35
N SER A 183 13.82 -49.49 7.93
CA SER A 183 14.29 -50.76 7.38
C SER A 183 13.91 -50.92 5.92
#